data_AF-A0A1L9BID1-F1
#
_entry.id   AF-A0A1L9BID1-F1
#
_cell.length_a   1.000
_cell.length_b   1.000
_cell.length_c   1.000
_cell.angle_alpha   90.00
_cell.angle_beta   90.00
_cell.angle_gamma   90.00
#
_symmetry.space_group_name_H-M   'P 1'
#
loop_
_entity.id
_entity.type
_entity.pdbx_description
1 polymer ?
#
loop_
_entity_poly.entity_id
_entity_poly.type
_entity_poly.pdbx_seq_one_letter_code
_entity_poly.pdbx_strand_id
1 'polypeptide(L)'
;MKQGSKQVTINGKPVMLRDQSYYATSPLGNEAATRNFGAGIISHQITGKTHFISWSMDVHFEGKNVPRHIDLTTSNHGSNANNAVPTSNLAQSASSNKDQITFNTCPCCNGPLHDNQKDPTTGQPFETLPEMEFYERIARYRMKRRAEMQGILQQVAEGKMPMPPWATKLDAKSGLLVKNNIIRMGDECEHDFKKLQELRQKHPNCPNVHNPPDEGCGVHFKVLHAGLAGDTKDGGPWKKARKQSIEEWRTKGYKIPDDDKVNHMTPADAGGCPYSGRNLVPDAALKGECKEIEDTQTRIQNKLPPKKDERTKVFG
;
A
#
# COMPACT_ATOMS: atom_id res chain seq x y z
N MET A 1 16.07 -23.51 13.58
CA MET A 1 17.17 -23.38 14.56
C MET A 1 17.15 -24.57 15.50
N LYS A 2 18.33 -25.08 15.89
CA LYS A 2 18.51 -26.15 16.87
C LYS A 2 19.57 -25.72 17.89
N GLN A 3 19.51 -26.30 19.10
CA GLN A 3 20.45 -26.06 20.21
C GLN A 3 20.61 -24.59 20.62
N GLY A 4 19.50 -23.86 20.75
CA GLY A 4 19.47 -22.52 21.35
C GLY A 4 19.75 -22.52 22.85
N SER A 5 19.79 -21.32 23.43
CA SER A 5 19.88 -21.05 24.86
C SER A 5 18.77 -21.78 25.64
N LYS A 6 19.10 -22.30 26.82
CA LYS A 6 18.13 -22.98 27.70
C LYS A 6 17.52 -22.03 28.72
N GLN A 7 18.17 -20.90 28.98
CA GLN A 7 17.78 -19.95 30.03
C GLN A 7 17.24 -18.63 29.47
N VAL A 8 17.69 -18.21 28.29
CA VAL A 8 17.36 -16.90 27.70
C VAL A 8 16.47 -17.08 26.48
N THR A 9 15.34 -16.39 26.50
CA THR A 9 14.41 -16.32 25.37
C THR A 9 14.16 -14.87 24.97
N ILE A 10 13.96 -14.63 23.68
CA ILE A 10 13.48 -13.36 23.13
C ILE A 10 12.19 -13.67 22.39
N ASN A 11 11.11 -12.94 22.71
CA ASN A 11 9.75 -13.19 22.19
C ASN A 11 9.32 -14.67 22.34
N GLY A 12 9.61 -15.27 23.50
CA GLY A 12 9.26 -16.65 23.82
C GLY A 12 10.05 -17.72 23.06
N LYS A 13 11.10 -17.35 22.31
CA LYS A 13 11.95 -18.29 21.56
C LYS A 13 13.38 -18.27 22.09
N PRO A 14 14.04 -19.44 22.21
CA PRO A 14 15.46 -19.51 22.61
C PRO A 14 16.37 -18.68 21.71
N VAL A 15 17.33 -17.99 22.32
CA VAL A 15 18.35 -17.22 21.59
C VAL A 15 19.44 -18.16 21.05
N MET A 16 20.08 -17.79 19.94
CA MET A 16 21.22 -18.54 19.39
C MET A 16 22.50 -18.22 20.16
N LEU A 17 23.35 -19.23 20.35
CA LEU A 17 24.63 -19.13 21.03
C LEU A 17 25.76 -19.54 20.07
N ARG A 18 26.85 -18.78 20.09
CA ARG A 18 28.11 -19.09 19.41
C ARG A 18 28.53 -20.54 19.67
N ASP A 19 29.08 -21.20 18.65
CA ASP A 19 29.66 -22.55 18.67
C ASP A 19 28.72 -23.65 19.19
N GLN A 20 27.43 -23.38 19.32
CA GLN A 20 26.43 -24.32 19.83
C GLN A 20 25.19 -24.35 18.96
N SER A 21 24.59 -23.19 18.69
CA SER A 21 23.39 -23.12 17.88
C SER A 21 23.71 -23.25 16.40
N TYR A 22 22.84 -23.95 15.68
CA TYR A 22 22.97 -24.12 14.23
C TYR A 22 21.60 -24.14 13.56
N TYR A 23 21.60 -23.85 12.27
CA TYR A 23 20.50 -24.25 11.40
C TYR A 23 20.75 -25.68 10.95
N ALA A 24 19.79 -26.56 11.23
CA ALA A 24 19.78 -27.89 10.65
C ALA A 24 19.20 -27.76 9.24
N THR A 25 20.07 -27.81 8.24
CA THR A 25 19.66 -27.97 6.85
C THR A 25 19.49 -29.47 6.60
N SER A 26 18.22 -29.90 6.57
CA SER A 26 17.76 -31.13 5.90
C SER A 26 17.15 -30.65 4.58
N PRO A 27 17.30 -31.37 3.45
CA PRO A 27 17.26 -30.77 2.11
C PRO A 27 15.90 -30.09 1.84
N LEU A 28 15.89 -28.84 1.34
CA LEU A 28 14.67 -28.05 1.10
C LEU A 28 14.83 -27.03 -0.04
N GLY A 29 15.20 -27.48 -1.24
CA GLY A 29 15.11 -26.59 -2.40
C GLY A 29 15.73 -27.13 -3.68
N ASN A 30 15.21 -28.25 -4.19
CA ASN A 30 15.49 -28.82 -5.52
C ASN A 30 16.96 -29.20 -5.78
N GLU A 31 17.44 -30.25 -5.13
CA GLU A 31 18.82 -30.76 -5.31
C GLU A 31 19.02 -31.39 -6.70
N ALA A 32 19.69 -30.68 -7.60
CA ALA A 32 20.31 -31.23 -8.81
C ALA A 32 21.82 -31.00 -8.77
N ALA A 33 22.53 -31.75 -7.93
CA ALA A 33 23.97 -31.95 -8.04
C ALA A 33 24.32 -33.29 -7.37
N THR A 34 24.38 -34.36 -8.17
CA THR A 34 25.03 -35.59 -7.72
C THR A 34 26.48 -35.27 -7.35
N ARG A 35 27.06 -36.02 -6.39
CA ARG A 35 28.48 -35.87 -5.98
C ARG A 35 29.47 -35.77 -7.16
N ASN A 36 29.07 -36.29 -8.32
CA ASN A 36 29.80 -36.27 -9.58
C ASN A 36 29.93 -34.89 -10.25
N PHE A 37 29.11 -33.89 -9.91
CA PHE A 37 29.17 -32.54 -10.52
C PHE A 37 30.02 -31.53 -9.73
N GLY A 38 30.89 -32.01 -8.82
CA GLY A 38 31.74 -31.13 -8.03
C GLY A 38 30.95 -30.49 -6.90
N ALA A 39 30.70 -31.28 -5.85
CA ALA A 39 30.53 -30.74 -4.51
C ALA A 39 31.79 -29.94 -4.10
N GLY A 40 31.83 -29.37 -2.90
CA GLY A 40 33.06 -28.73 -2.43
C GLY A 40 34.30 -29.55 -2.67
N ILE A 41 35.28 -28.97 -3.36
CA ILE A 41 36.47 -29.67 -3.90
C ILE A 41 37.22 -30.43 -2.78
N ILE A 42 37.06 -30.02 -1.52
CA ILE A 42 37.74 -30.59 -0.35
C ILE A 42 36.82 -31.46 0.53
N SER A 43 35.56 -31.08 0.82
CA SER A 43 34.69 -31.89 1.69
C SER A 43 33.86 -32.95 0.97
N HIS A 44 33.56 -32.76 -0.31
CA HIS A 44 32.53 -33.51 -1.03
C HIS A 44 31.18 -33.60 -0.28
N GLN A 45 30.88 -32.61 0.56
CA GLN A 45 29.61 -32.48 1.29
C GLN A 45 28.71 -31.47 0.60
N ILE A 46 27.48 -31.88 0.32
CA ILE A 46 26.43 -31.08 -0.34
C ILE A 46 25.28 -30.71 0.59
N THR A 47 25.29 -31.29 1.80
CA THR A 47 24.31 -31.07 2.87
C THR A 47 25.07 -31.05 4.19
N GLY A 48 24.63 -30.26 5.16
CA GLY A 48 25.25 -30.23 6.49
C GLY A 48 24.59 -29.20 7.38
N LYS A 49 25.05 -29.07 8.62
CA LYS A 49 24.59 -27.99 9.51
C LYS A 49 25.15 -26.66 9.01
N THR A 50 24.47 -25.56 9.35
CA THR A 50 24.93 -24.20 9.07
C THR A 50 25.19 -23.52 10.41
N HIS A 51 26.46 -23.19 10.68
CA HIS A 51 26.92 -22.60 11.93
C HIS A 51 27.33 -21.14 11.75
N PHE A 52 27.17 -20.32 12.78
CA PHE A 52 27.69 -18.95 12.76
C PHE A 52 29.20 -18.93 12.97
N ILE A 53 29.89 -18.09 12.21
CA ILE A 53 31.33 -17.82 12.37
C ILE A 53 31.62 -16.38 12.80
N SER A 54 30.56 -15.60 13.03
CA SER A 54 30.63 -14.28 13.63
C SER A 54 29.46 -14.08 14.59
N TRP A 55 29.65 -13.16 15.54
CA TRP A 55 28.76 -12.94 16.69
C TRP A 55 29.04 -11.57 17.29
N SER A 56 28.17 -11.12 18.19
CA SER A 56 28.39 -9.90 18.98
C SER A 56 29.64 -10.02 19.86
N MET A 57 30.51 -9.02 19.85
CA MET A 57 31.71 -8.99 20.70
C MET A 57 31.41 -8.65 22.16
N ASP A 58 30.32 -7.92 22.40
CA ASP A 58 29.98 -7.38 23.73
C ASP A 58 28.87 -8.18 24.41
N VAL A 59 27.91 -8.70 23.63
CA VAL A 59 26.72 -9.35 24.18
C VAL A 59 26.92 -10.86 24.29
N HIS A 60 26.80 -11.36 25.52
CA HIS A 60 26.96 -12.76 25.85
C HIS A 60 25.74 -13.27 26.64
N PHE A 61 25.22 -14.42 26.25
CA PHE A 61 24.23 -15.18 27.03
C PHE A 61 24.81 -16.55 27.36
N GLU A 62 24.61 -17.01 28.60
CA GLU A 62 25.18 -18.28 29.08
C GLU A 62 26.71 -18.36 28.88
N GLY A 63 27.41 -17.22 29.02
CA GLY A 63 28.86 -17.12 28.82
C GLY A 63 29.31 -17.21 27.35
N LYS A 64 28.38 -17.20 26.38
CA LYS A 64 28.67 -17.32 24.95
C LYS A 64 28.17 -16.12 24.18
N ASN A 65 28.95 -15.67 23.21
CA ASN A 65 28.56 -14.59 22.31
C ASN A 65 27.28 -14.94 21.54
N VAL A 66 26.50 -13.91 21.22
CA VAL A 66 25.20 -14.05 20.57
C VAL A 66 25.30 -13.66 19.09
N PRO A 67 24.88 -14.53 18.15
CA PRO A 67 24.77 -14.17 16.74
C PRO A 67 23.64 -13.17 16.47
N ARG A 68 23.83 -12.34 15.45
CA ARG A 68 22.94 -11.26 14.99
C ARG A 68 22.43 -11.53 13.57
N HIS A 69 21.48 -10.71 13.13
CA HIS A 69 20.73 -10.87 11.87
C HIS A 69 21.59 -10.90 10.58
N ILE A 70 22.83 -10.44 10.62
CA ILE A 70 23.73 -10.38 9.46
C ILE A 70 25.06 -11.09 9.70
N ASP A 71 25.17 -11.81 10.82
CA ASP A 71 26.41 -12.51 11.13
C ASP A 71 26.62 -13.67 10.14
N LEU A 72 27.85 -13.76 9.65
CA LEU A 72 28.31 -14.76 8.68
C LEU A 72 28.12 -16.17 9.21
N THR A 73 27.75 -17.07 8.30
CA THR A 73 27.61 -18.50 8.59
C THR A 73 28.39 -19.36 7.61
N THR A 74 28.73 -20.57 8.03
CA THR A 74 29.13 -21.65 7.11
C THR A 74 27.91 -22.24 6.40
N SER A 75 28.13 -22.92 5.28
CA SER A 75 27.12 -23.74 4.60
C SER A 75 27.63 -25.16 4.43
N ASN A 76 26.75 -26.16 4.47
CA ASN A 76 27.06 -27.58 4.28
C ASN A 76 28.22 -28.09 5.16
N HIS A 77 28.20 -27.72 6.45
CA HIS A 77 29.35 -27.89 7.32
C HIS A 77 29.78 -29.35 7.48
N GLY A 78 30.96 -29.67 6.91
CA GLY A 78 31.64 -30.97 6.98
C GLY A 78 33.17 -30.87 7.18
N SER A 79 33.77 -29.68 7.06
CA SER A 79 35.07 -29.33 7.65
C SER A 79 35.25 -27.79 7.68
N ASN A 80 36.30 -27.32 8.35
CA ASN A 80 36.60 -25.92 8.68
C ASN A 80 36.94 -25.06 7.44
N ALA A 81 37.19 -25.68 6.28
CA ALA A 81 37.74 -24.99 5.12
C ALA A 81 37.23 -25.59 3.80
N ASN A 82 35.92 -25.56 3.57
CA ASN A 82 35.36 -25.93 2.27
C ASN A 82 34.11 -25.13 1.91
N ASN A 83 34.29 -24.28 0.91
CA ASN A 83 33.30 -23.66 0.01
C ASN A 83 32.75 -22.30 0.39
N ALA A 84 32.80 -21.44 -0.64
CA ALA A 84 32.27 -20.09 -0.75
C ALA A 84 32.77 -19.12 0.32
N VAL A 85 32.95 -17.86 -0.07
CA VAL A 85 33.16 -16.78 0.90
C VAL A 85 31.99 -16.88 1.90
N PRO A 86 32.24 -16.91 3.21
CA PRO A 86 31.16 -16.97 4.19
C PRO A 86 30.20 -15.82 3.89
N THR A 87 28.95 -16.17 3.62
CA THR A 87 27.90 -15.19 3.35
C THR A 87 27.03 -15.09 4.59
N SER A 88 26.48 -13.90 4.82
CA SER A 88 25.40 -13.74 5.78
C SER A 88 24.24 -14.63 5.33
N ASN A 89 23.76 -15.50 6.23
CA ASN A 89 22.55 -16.29 5.98
C ASN A 89 21.32 -15.39 6.11
N LEU A 90 21.17 -14.51 5.12
CA LEU A 90 19.97 -13.77 4.88
C LEU A 90 18.98 -14.80 4.31
N ALA A 91 17.95 -15.13 5.07
CA ALA A 91 16.71 -15.58 4.42
C ALA A 91 16.45 -14.57 3.31
N GLN A 92 16.10 -15.06 2.10
CA GLN A 92 15.69 -14.20 0.99
C GLN A 92 14.79 -13.16 1.60
N SER A 93 15.34 -11.95 1.75
CA SER A 93 14.61 -10.88 2.38
C SER A 93 13.56 -10.66 1.33
N ALA A 94 12.34 -11.18 1.56
CA ALA A 94 11.19 -10.83 0.76
C ALA A 94 11.28 -9.33 0.68
N SER A 95 11.62 -8.80 -0.50
CA SER A 95 12.04 -7.42 -0.68
C SER A 95 11.06 -6.58 0.09
N SER A 96 11.46 -6.20 1.30
CA SER A 96 10.57 -5.48 2.17
C SER A 96 10.78 -4.09 1.63
N ASN A 97 9.93 -3.72 0.66
CA ASN A 97 9.73 -2.33 0.31
C ASN A 97 9.73 -1.59 1.65
N LYS A 98 10.68 -0.68 1.83
CA LYS A 98 10.91 0.01 3.10
C LYS A 98 9.71 0.82 3.59
N ASP A 99 8.58 0.77 2.89
CA ASP A 99 7.37 1.54 3.15
C ASP A 99 6.08 0.70 3.29
N GLN A 100 6.13 -0.64 3.21
CA GLN A 100 4.90 -1.45 3.36
C GLN A 100 4.60 -1.81 4.82
N ILE A 101 3.87 -0.92 5.50
CA ILE A 101 3.17 -1.29 6.73
C ILE A 101 2.09 -2.31 6.33
N THR A 102 2.31 -3.60 6.64
CA THR A 102 1.26 -4.61 6.49
C THR A 102 0.28 -4.47 7.64
N PHE A 103 -0.87 -3.85 7.35
CA PHE A 103 -1.95 -3.71 8.31
C PHE A 103 -2.67 -5.05 8.49
N ASN A 104 -2.72 -5.57 9.72
CA ASN A 104 -3.58 -6.72 10.07
C ASN A 104 -4.96 -6.27 10.57
N THR A 105 -5.13 -4.98 10.85
CA THR A 105 -6.36 -4.34 11.33
C THR A 105 -6.53 -2.98 10.65
N CYS A 106 -7.76 -2.46 10.63
CA CYS A 106 -8.03 -1.14 10.08
C CYS A 106 -7.30 -0.07 10.92
N PRO A 107 -6.43 0.77 10.33
CA PRO A 107 -5.67 1.78 11.07
C PRO A 107 -6.55 2.86 11.70
N CYS A 108 -7.77 3.05 11.19
CA CYS A 108 -8.69 4.08 11.67
C CYS A 108 -9.53 3.64 12.88
N CYS A 109 -9.95 2.38 12.97
CA CYS A 109 -10.87 1.91 14.02
C CYS A 109 -10.29 0.77 14.87
N ASN A 110 -9.11 0.26 14.51
CA ASN A 110 -8.46 -0.91 15.10
C ASN A 110 -9.29 -2.20 15.01
N GLY A 111 -10.38 -2.21 14.25
CA GLY A 111 -11.18 -3.39 13.93
C GLY A 111 -10.59 -4.21 12.77
N PRO A 112 -11.30 -5.25 12.30
CA PRO A 112 -10.90 -6.00 11.12
C PRO A 112 -10.76 -5.10 9.87
N LEU A 113 -9.88 -5.47 8.95
CA LEU A 113 -9.77 -4.80 7.66
C LEU A 113 -11.12 -4.82 6.92
N HIS A 114 -11.53 -3.65 6.46
CA HIS A 114 -12.71 -3.48 5.62
C HIS A 114 -12.45 -4.01 4.21
N ASP A 115 -13.51 -4.28 3.45
CA ASP A 115 -13.38 -4.86 2.11
C ASP A 115 -12.66 -3.90 1.15
N ASN A 116 -12.77 -2.59 1.36
CA ASN A 116 -11.99 -1.59 0.62
C ASN A 116 -10.52 -1.47 1.07
N GLN A 117 -10.04 -2.30 2.00
CA GLN A 117 -8.66 -2.28 2.51
C GLN A 117 -7.88 -3.56 2.17
N LYS A 118 -8.51 -4.56 1.54
CA LYS A 118 -7.90 -5.85 1.21
C LYS A 118 -8.31 -6.34 -0.17
N ASP A 119 -7.43 -7.09 -0.82
CA ASP A 119 -7.75 -7.74 -2.09
C ASP A 119 -8.83 -8.82 -1.85
N PRO A 120 -9.95 -8.79 -2.59
CA PRO A 120 -11.07 -9.71 -2.37
C PRO A 120 -10.75 -11.15 -2.74
N THR A 121 -9.69 -11.40 -3.53
CA THR A 121 -9.25 -12.74 -3.93
C THR A 121 -8.27 -13.34 -2.93
N THR A 122 -7.29 -12.56 -2.47
CA THR A 122 -6.22 -13.08 -1.60
C THR A 122 -6.47 -12.81 -0.10
N GLY A 123 -7.37 -11.88 0.22
CA GLY A 123 -7.60 -11.38 1.58
C GLY A 123 -6.45 -10.53 2.13
N GLN A 124 -5.38 -10.32 1.36
CA GLN A 124 -4.23 -9.54 1.80
C GLN A 124 -4.55 -8.04 1.79
N PRO A 125 -4.03 -7.25 2.75
CA PRO A 125 -4.19 -5.80 2.71
C PRO A 125 -3.65 -5.23 1.41
N PHE A 126 -4.34 -4.24 0.86
CA PHE A 126 -3.75 -3.44 -0.22
C PHE A 126 -2.53 -2.70 0.31
N GLU A 127 -1.55 -2.48 -0.57
CA GLU A 127 -0.45 -1.58 -0.25
C GLU A 127 -0.96 -0.18 0.00
N THR A 128 -0.24 0.58 0.83
CA THR A 128 -0.56 1.98 1.09
C THR A 128 0.30 2.93 0.27
N LEU A 129 -0.12 4.19 0.24
CA LEU A 129 0.59 5.30 -0.40
C LEU A 129 0.23 6.60 0.34
N PRO A 130 1.08 7.64 0.26
CA PRO A 130 0.74 8.97 0.79
C PRO A 130 -0.53 9.56 0.14
N GLU A 131 -1.31 10.33 0.90
CA GLU A 131 -2.54 11.00 0.45
C GLU A 131 -2.31 11.76 -0.85
N MET A 132 -1.27 12.61 -0.90
CA MET A 132 -1.00 13.42 -2.08
C MET A 132 -0.56 12.58 -3.27
N GLU A 133 0.13 11.46 -3.05
CA GLU A 133 0.49 10.53 -4.13
C GLU A 133 -0.75 9.83 -4.69
N PHE A 134 -1.76 9.53 -3.87
CA PHE A 134 -3.03 8.97 -4.33
C PHE A 134 -3.71 9.88 -5.36
N TYR A 135 -3.87 11.17 -5.04
CA TYR A 135 -4.46 12.13 -5.98
C TYR A 135 -3.58 12.39 -7.20
N GLU A 136 -2.26 12.45 -7.00
CA GLU A 136 -1.29 12.65 -8.07
C GLU A 136 -1.33 11.52 -9.10
N ARG A 137 -1.39 10.26 -8.65
CA ARG A 137 -1.44 9.10 -9.55
C ARG A 137 -2.68 9.13 -10.45
N ILE A 138 -3.83 9.54 -9.90
CA ILE A 138 -5.06 9.72 -10.69
C ILE A 138 -4.87 10.81 -11.75
N ALA A 139 -4.31 11.96 -11.34
CA ALA A 139 -4.05 13.07 -12.25
C ALA A 139 -3.08 12.68 -13.37
N ARG A 140 -1.94 12.06 -13.02
CA ARG A 140 -0.92 11.57 -13.96
C ARG A 140 -1.51 10.59 -14.97
N TYR A 141 -2.35 9.65 -14.52
CA TYR A 141 -3.03 8.72 -15.41
C TYR A 141 -3.90 9.45 -16.45
N ARG A 142 -4.72 10.43 -16.01
CA ARG A 142 -5.59 11.18 -16.93
C ARG A 142 -4.81 12.12 -17.86
N MET A 143 -3.74 12.75 -17.37
CA MET A 143 -2.83 13.55 -18.19
C MET A 143 -2.14 12.72 -19.27
N LYS A 144 -1.69 11.50 -18.93
CA LYS A 144 -1.11 10.57 -19.91
C LYS A 144 -2.13 10.19 -20.99
N ARG A 145 -3.36 9.85 -20.60
CA ARG A 145 -4.46 9.54 -21.55
C ARG A 145 -4.77 10.72 -22.47
N ARG A 146 -4.75 11.95 -21.96
CA ARG A 146 -4.87 13.18 -22.77
C ARG A 146 -3.75 13.28 -23.79
N ALA A 147 -2.49 13.12 -23.37
CA ALA A 147 -1.34 13.19 -24.27
C ALA A 147 -1.39 12.11 -25.37
N GLU A 148 -1.76 10.88 -25.03
CA GLU A 148 -1.99 9.80 -25.99
C GLU A 148 -3.07 10.18 -27.02
N MET A 149 -4.19 10.74 -26.57
CA MET A 149 -5.26 11.18 -27.45
C MET A 149 -4.82 12.34 -28.35
N GLN A 150 -4.07 13.32 -27.83
CA GLN A 150 -3.50 14.40 -28.65
C GLN A 150 -2.58 13.86 -29.74
N GLY A 151 -1.74 12.87 -29.42
CA GLY A 151 -0.88 12.21 -30.41
C GLY A 151 -1.68 11.49 -31.52
N ILE A 152 -2.79 10.85 -31.19
CA ILE A 152 -3.71 10.27 -32.19
C ILE A 152 -4.32 11.37 -33.06
N LEU A 153 -4.81 12.46 -32.45
CA LEU A 153 -5.41 13.57 -33.20
C LEU A 153 -4.41 14.22 -34.16
N GLN A 154 -3.15 14.34 -33.75
CA GLN A 154 -2.09 14.85 -34.61
C GLN A 154 -1.84 13.94 -35.81
N GLN A 155 -1.72 12.62 -35.61
CA GLN A 155 -1.54 11.67 -36.71
C GLN A 155 -2.72 11.67 -37.69
N VAL A 156 -3.95 11.87 -37.20
CA VAL A 156 -5.13 12.03 -38.03
C VAL A 156 -5.09 13.33 -38.83
N ALA A 157 -4.70 14.45 -38.20
CA ALA A 157 -4.56 15.74 -38.87
C ALA A 157 -3.48 15.73 -39.96
N GLU A 158 -2.40 14.96 -39.74
CA GLU A 158 -1.32 14.74 -40.70
C GLU A 158 -1.66 13.70 -41.79
N GLY A 159 -2.86 13.11 -41.76
CA GLY A 159 -3.29 12.09 -42.73
C GLY A 159 -2.57 10.74 -42.59
N LYS A 160 -1.79 10.53 -41.53
CA LYS A 160 -1.02 9.30 -41.29
C LYS A 160 -1.89 8.12 -40.88
N MET A 161 -3.08 8.38 -40.34
CA MET A 161 -4.05 7.36 -39.99
C MET A 161 -5.48 7.90 -40.02
N PRO A 162 -6.50 7.04 -40.25
CA PRO A 162 -7.89 7.45 -40.06
C PRO A 162 -8.23 7.61 -38.57
N MET A 163 -9.26 8.41 -38.28
CA MET A 163 -9.79 8.55 -36.92
C MET A 163 -10.27 7.20 -36.39
N PRO A 164 -9.81 6.76 -35.19
CA PRO A 164 -10.29 5.52 -34.61
C PRO A 164 -11.81 5.55 -34.37
N PRO A 165 -12.57 4.51 -34.75
CA PRO A 165 -14.04 4.52 -34.61
C PRO A 165 -14.56 4.71 -33.19
N TRP A 166 -13.79 4.30 -32.17
CA TRP A 166 -14.17 4.48 -30.78
C TRP A 166 -14.08 5.95 -30.33
N ALA A 167 -13.22 6.75 -30.97
CA ALA A 167 -12.92 8.12 -30.56
C ALA A 167 -14.09 9.08 -30.83
N THR A 168 -14.94 8.76 -31.80
CA THR A 168 -16.13 9.51 -32.20
C THR A 168 -17.42 8.98 -31.58
N LYS A 169 -17.36 7.94 -30.74
CA LYS A 169 -18.52 7.51 -29.97
C LYS A 169 -18.83 8.53 -28.88
N LEU A 170 -20.10 8.61 -28.47
CA LEU A 170 -20.48 9.38 -27.29
C LEU A 170 -20.15 8.60 -26.03
N ASP A 171 -19.53 9.28 -25.07
CA ASP A 171 -19.35 8.78 -23.72
C ASP A 171 -20.67 8.90 -22.95
N ALA A 172 -21.15 7.80 -22.40
CA ALA A 172 -22.48 7.72 -21.78
C ALA A 172 -22.65 8.63 -20.56
N LYS A 173 -21.56 8.98 -19.85
CA LYS A 173 -21.62 9.77 -18.62
C LYS A 173 -21.54 11.28 -18.90
N SER A 174 -20.68 11.68 -19.84
CA SER A 174 -20.45 13.09 -20.16
C SER A 174 -21.26 13.61 -21.35
N GLY A 175 -21.77 12.72 -22.21
CA GLY A 175 -22.42 13.11 -23.47
C GLY A 175 -21.44 13.70 -24.50
N LEU A 176 -20.14 13.71 -24.21
CA LEU A 176 -19.10 14.19 -25.12
C LEU A 176 -18.61 13.05 -26.01
N LEU A 177 -18.04 13.39 -27.18
CA LEU A 177 -17.25 12.42 -27.94
C LEU A 177 -16.12 11.89 -27.04
N VAL A 178 -15.84 10.59 -27.09
CA VAL A 178 -14.83 9.95 -26.24
C VAL A 178 -13.48 10.68 -26.32
N LYS A 179 -13.06 11.10 -27.51
CA LYS A 179 -11.83 11.91 -27.67
C LYS A 179 -11.87 13.21 -26.85
N ASN A 180 -12.97 13.95 -26.90
CA ASN A 180 -13.13 15.23 -26.20
C ASN A 180 -13.21 14.99 -24.69
N ASN A 181 -13.89 13.92 -24.27
CA ASN A 181 -13.97 13.54 -22.87
C ASN A 181 -12.60 13.18 -22.28
N ILE A 182 -11.76 12.46 -23.03
CA ILE A 182 -10.38 12.13 -22.61
C ILE A 182 -9.55 13.39 -22.42
N ILE A 183 -9.61 14.34 -23.36
CA ILE A 183 -8.89 15.61 -23.25
C ILE A 183 -9.36 16.40 -22.02
N ARG A 184 -10.67 16.62 -21.91
CA ARG A 184 -11.31 17.33 -20.79
C ARG A 184 -10.90 16.73 -19.43
N MET A 185 -10.96 15.40 -19.29
CA MET A 185 -10.58 14.75 -18.03
C MET A 185 -9.11 14.97 -17.67
N GLY A 186 -8.21 15.00 -18.66
CA GLY A 186 -6.79 15.29 -18.43
C GLY A 186 -6.56 16.74 -17.99
N ASP A 187 -7.21 17.70 -18.66
CA ASP A 187 -7.12 19.13 -18.33
C ASP A 187 -7.68 19.42 -16.93
N GLU A 188 -8.86 18.89 -16.62
CA GLU A 188 -9.49 19.03 -15.29
C GLU A 188 -8.64 18.39 -14.20
N CYS A 189 -8.08 17.20 -14.41
CA CYS A 189 -7.22 16.55 -13.42
C CYS A 189 -5.95 17.35 -13.15
N GLU A 190 -5.32 17.90 -14.18
CA GLU A 190 -4.12 18.71 -14.02
C GLU A 190 -4.43 20.00 -13.23
N HIS A 191 -5.53 20.67 -13.57
CA HIS A 191 -5.98 21.87 -12.87
C HIS A 191 -6.35 21.57 -11.40
N ASP A 192 -7.21 20.58 -11.18
CA ASP A 192 -7.69 20.21 -9.85
C ASP A 192 -6.53 19.75 -8.96
N PHE A 193 -5.55 19.00 -9.47
CA PHE A 193 -4.42 18.54 -8.67
C PHE A 193 -3.52 19.69 -8.22
N LYS A 194 -3.19 20.63 -9.11
CA LYS A 194 -2.43 21.86 -8.75
C LYS A 194 -3.19 22.67 -7.69
N LYS A 195 -4.49 22.87 -7.90
CA LYS A 195 -5.37 23.57 -6.95
C LYS A 195 -5.40 22.88 -5.59
N LEU A 196 -5.47 21.55 -5.55
CA LEU A 196 -5.46 20.77 -4.31
C LEU A 196 -4.15 20.97 -3.53
N GLN A 197 -3.00 20.94 -4.23
CA GLN A 197 -1.68 21.18 -3.60
C GLN A 197 -1.64 22.54 -2.91
N GLU A 198 -2.06 23.60 -3.62
CA GLU A 198 -2.10 24.97 -3.08
C GLU A 198 -3.03 25.09 -1.87
N LEU A 199 -4.24 24.53 -1.97
CA LEU A 199 -5.23 24.57 -0.89
C LEU A 199 -4.76 23.79 0.35
N ARG A 200 -4.19 22.60 0.18
CA ARG A 200 -3.67 21.79 1.30
C ARG A 200 -2.50 22.47 1.99
N GLN A 201 -1.64 23.15 1.25
CA GLN A 201 -0.53 23.93 1.82
C GLN A 201 -1.03 25.14 2.62
N LYS A 202 -2.03 25.85 2.11
CA LYS A 202 -2.59 27.05 2.76
C LYS A 202 -3.49 26.71 3.96
N HIS A 203 -4.16 25.55 3.94
CA HIS A 203 -5.11 25.13 4.96
C HIS A 203 -4.84 23.71 5.50
N PRO A 204 -3.74 23.50 6.23
CA PRO A 204 -3.38 22.17 6.74
C PRO A 204 -4.36 21.62 7.79
N ASN A 205 -5.15 22.49 8.44
CA ASN A 205 -6.04 22.16 9.55
C ASN A 205 -7.53 22.18 9.18
N CYS A 206 -7.87 22.03 7.89
CA CYS A 206 -9.28 21.97 7.51
C CYS A 206 -9.99 20.76 8.16
N PRO A 207 -11.29 20.86 8.48
CA PRO A 207 -11.98 19.79 9.20
C PRO A 207 -12.19 18.51 8.37
N ASN A 208 -11.99 18.57 7.04
CA ASN A 208 -12.08 17.44 6.12
C ASN A 208 -10.73 16.77 5.82
N VAL A 209 -9.64 17.21 6.44
CA VAL A 209 -8.30 16.63 6.23
C VAL A 209 -7.74 16.05 7.50
N HIS A 210 -7.02 14.94 7.38
CA HIS A 210 -6.33 14.33 8.51
C HIS A 210 -5.04 15.09 8.83
N ASN A 211 -4.80 15.30 10.12
CA ASN A 211 -3.57 15.90 10.64
C ASN A 211 -3.14 15.13 11.92
N PRO A 212 -2.02 14.40 11.92
CA PRO A 212 -1.08 14.22 10.79
C PRO A 212 -1.71 13.46 9.60
N PRO A 213 -1.26 13.72 8.36
CA PRO A 213 -1.67 12.93 7.19
C PRO A 213 -1.12 11.50 7.30
N ASP A 214 -1.70 10.58 6.52
CA ASP A 214 -1.19 9.20 6.34
C ASP A 214 -1.15 8.33 7.61
N GLU A 215 -1.68 8.81 8.73
CA GLU A 215 -1.76 8.07 9.99
C GLU A 215 -3.22 7.79 10.40
N GLY A 216 -3.44 6.65 11.04
CA GLY A 216 -4.75 6.28 11.58
C GLY A 216 -5.86 6.28 10.50
N CYS A 217 -6.78 7.25 10.59
CA CYS A 217 -7.84 7.42 9.60
C CYS A 217 -7.37 8.07 8.29
N GLY A 218 -6.18 8.67 8.27
CA GLY A 218 -5.55 9.28 7.10
C GLY A 218 -4.80 8.32 6.18
N VAL A 219 -4.69 7.04 6.53
CA VAL A 219 -4.01 6.05 5.70
C VAL A 219 -4.76 5.82 4.39
N HIS A 220 -4.08 6.00 3.25
CA HIS A 220 -4.60 5.71 1.92
C HIS A 220 -4.09 4.35 1.41
N PHE A 221 -5.00 3.55 0.84
CA PHE A 221 -4.74 2.25 0.23
C PHE A 221 -4.82 2.33 -1.29
N LYS A 222 -4.00 1.53 -1.97
CA LYS A 222 -4.01 1.31 -3.43
C LYS A 222 -5.16 0.40 -3.83
N VAL A 223 -6.41 0.86 -3.66
CA VAL A 223 -7.60 0.04 -3.90
C VAL A 223 -7.76 -0.28 -5.39
N LEU A 224 -7.47 -1.53 -5.77
CA LEU A 224 -7.46 -1.96 -7.17
C LEU A 224 -8.84 -2.27 -7.73
N HIS A 225 -9.86 -2.47 -6.89
CA HIS A 225 -11.21 -2.79 -7.35
C HIS A 225 -12.15 -1.62 -7.03
N ALA A 226 -12.95 -1.21 -8.01
CA ALA A 226 -14.02 -0.24 -7.76
C ALA A 226 -15.14 -0.86 -6.93
N GLY A 227 -15.89 -0.01 -6.22
CA GLY A 227 -17.12 -0.42 -5.56
C GLY A 227 -16.95 -1.19 -4.25
N LEU A 228 -15.72 -1.52 -3.82
CA LEU A 228 -15.47 -2.23 -2.55
C LEU A 228 -15.94 -1.46 -1.29
N ALA A 229 -16.19 -0.16 -1.44
CA ALA A 229 -16.83 0.65 -0.41
C ALA A 229 -18.36 0.79 -0.59
N GLY A 230 -18.87 0.60 -1.81
CA GLY A 230 -20.27 0.84 -2.18
C GLY A 230 -21.23 -0.12 -1.51
N ASP A 231 -20.83 -1.38 -1.33
CA ASP A 231 -21.67 -2.43 -0.72
C ASP A 231 -21.97 -2.19 0.76
N THR A 232 -21.34 -1.19 1.38
CA THR A 232 -21.55 -0.80 2.78
C THR A 232 -22.51 0.39 2.98
N LYS A 233 -22.81 1.15 1.92
CA LYS A 233 -23.56 2.43 2.01
C LYS A 233 -25.08 2.26 2.11
N ASP A 234 -25.61 1.10 1.76
CA ASP A 234 -27.06 0.83 1.82
C ASP A 234 -27.48 0.02 3.08
N GLY A 235 -26.52 -0.29 3.95
CA GLY A 235 -26.74 -1.06 5.17
C GLY A 235 -27.08 -0.21 6.41
N GLY A 236 -27.71 -0.85 7.41
CA GLY A 236 -27.91 -0.28 8.75
C GLY A 236 -26.64 0.30 9.42
N PRO A 237 -25.44 -0.31 9.27
CA PRO A 237 -24.21 0.21 9.85
C PRO A 237 -23.81 1.62 9.36
N TRP A 238 -23.93 1.91 8.07
CA TRP A 238 -23.63 3.24 7.53
C TRP A 238 -24.60 4.30 8.08
N LYS A 239 -25.91 4.01 8.08
CA LYS A 239 -26.92 4.93 8.64
C LYS A 239 -26.62 5.28 10.10
N LYS A 240 -26.16 4.29 10.89
CA LYS A 240 -25.72 4.49 12.26
C LYS A 240 -24.47 5.37 12.35
N ALA A 241 -23.43 5.06 11.59
CA ALA A 241 -22.18 5.84 11.56
C ALA A 241 -22.42 7.30 11.14
N ARG A 242 -23.25 7.53 10.12
CA ARG A 242 -23.68 8.86 9.68
C ARG A 242 -24.37 9.63 10.80
N LYS A 243 -25.36 9.02 11.46
CA LYS A 243 -26.09 9.67 12.57
C LYS A 243 -25.15 10.01 13.73
N GLN A 244 -24.24 9.09 14.08
CA GLN A 244 -23.24 9.30 15.13
C GLN A 244 -22.29 10.45 14.77
N SER A 245 -21.79 10.50 13.54
CA SER A 245 -20.95 11.60 13.07
C SER A 245 -21.67 12.95 13.22
N ILE A 246 -22.91 13.08 12.73
CA ILE A 246 -23.68 14.33 12.87
C ILE A 246 -23.78 14.78 14.33
N GLU A 247 -24.08 13.86 15.25
CA GLU A 247 -24.17 14.17 16.67
C GLU A 247 -22.81 14.59 17.26
N GLU A 248 -21.73 13.86 16.95
CA GLU A 248 -20.37 14.20 17.38
C GLU A 248 -19.91 15.57 16.87
N TRP A 249 -20.35 16.00 15.70
CA TRP A 249 -20.01 17.33 15.18
C TRP A 249 -20.86 18.43 15.83
N ARG A 250 -22.10 18.14 16.22
CA ARG A 250 -22.93 19.06 17.01
C ARG A 250 -22.36 19.31 18.39
N THR A 251 -21.83 18.27 19.06
CA THR A 251 -21.17 18.45 20.37
C THR A 251 -19.90 19.29 20.28
N LYS A 252 -19.25 19.35 19.11
CA LYS A 252 -18.14 20.28 18.80
C LYS A 252 -18.59 21.72 18.50
N GLY A 253 -19.89 22.02 18.58
CA GLY A 253 -20.46 23.36 18.38
C GLY A 253 -20.89 23.69 16.95
N TYR A 254 -20.87 22.72 16.03
CA TYR A 254 -21.30 22.95 14.65
C TYR A 254 -22.83 22.84 14.51
N LYS A 255 -23.41 23.69 13.66
CA LYS A 255 -24.82 23.65 13.29
C LYS A 255 -25.02 22.72 12.09
N ILE A 256 -25.29 21.44 12.36
CA ILE A 256 -25.42 20.40 11.33
C ILE A 256 -26.88 19.92 11.23
N PRO A 257 -27.51 19.91 10.04
CA PRO A 257 -28.82 19.29 9.81
C PRO A 257 -28.85 17.77 10.05
N ASP A 258 -30.02 17.19 10.40
CA ASP A 258 -30.15 15.73 10.62
C ASP A 258 -29.96 14.92 9.32
N ASP A 259 -30.33 15.51 8.20
CA ASP A 259 -30.28 14.98 6.84
C ASP A 259 -29.01 15.41 6.07
N ASP A 260 -28.06 16.07 6.75
CA ASP A 260 -26.82 16.54 6.11
C ASP A 260 -26.00 15.43 5.44
N LYS A 261 -25.37 15.75 4.32
CA LYS A 261 -24.46 14.83 3.67
C LYS A 261 -23.23 14.64 4.56
N VAL A 262 -22.74 13.41 4.69
CA VAL A 262 -21.49 13.13 5.42
C VAL A 262 -20.45 12.62 4.42
N ASN A 263 -19.33 13.32 4.37
CA ASN A 263 -18.19 13.06 3.51
C ASN A 263 -17.16 12.20 4.25
N HIS A 264 -16.37 11.43 3.49
CA HIS A 264 -15.24 10.70 4.04
C HIS A 264 -13.97 11.53 3.86
N MET A 265 -13.24 11.78 4.94
CA MET A 265 -11.99 12.53 4.91
C MET A 265 -10.89 11.79 4.14
N THR A 266 -10.77 10.48 4.37
CA THR A 266 -10.07 9.55 3.48
C THR A 266 -11.12 8.86 2.61
N PRO A 267 -11.06 9.02 1.27
CA PRO A 267 -12.04 8.43 0.38
C PRO A 267 -12.13 6.92 0.51
N ALA A 268 -13.33 6.40 0.27
CA ALA A 268 -13.55 4.97 0.36
C ALA A 268 -12.87 4.19 -0.79
N ASP A 269 -12.67 4.82 -1.95
CA ASP A 269 -11.80 4.32 -3.05
C ASP A 269 -10.29 4.40 -2.71
N ALA A 270 -9.94 4.98 -1.57
CA ALA A 270 -8.61 4.98 -0.99
C ALA A 270 -8.54 4.15 0.31
N GLY A 271 -9.51 3.26 0.55
CA GLY A 271 -9.52 2.40 1.74
C GLY A 271 -9.90 3.11 3.04
N GLY A 272 -10.50 4.30 2.97
CA GLY A 272 -11.02 5.00 4.13
C GLY A 272 -12.04 4.17 4.92
N CYS A 273 -11.98 4.27 6.25
CA CYS A 273 -12.91 3.57 7.13
C CYS A 273 -14.34 4.09 6.94
N PRO A 274 -15.33 3.22 6.66
CA PRO A 274 -16.70 3.66 6.38
C PRO A 274 -17.52 3.97 7.65
N TYR A 275 -17.07 3.51 8.82
CA TYR A 275 -17.90 3.53 10.04
C TYR A 275 -17.34 4.39 11.18
N SER A 276 -16.10 4.87 11.07
CA SER A 276 -15.47 5.65 12.13
C SER A 276 -15.84 7.12 11.99
N GLY A 277 -16.43 7.72 13.03
CA GLY A 277 -16.67 9.16 13.11
C GLY A 277 -15.40 10.00 12.91
N ARG A 278 -14.22 9.42 13.16
CA ARG A 278 -12.91 10.03 12.91
C ARG A 278 -12.55 10.16 11.42
N ASN A 279 -13.25 9.46 10.53
CA ASN A 279 -13.08 9.59 9.07
C ASN A 279 -14.26 10.31 8.41
N LEU A 280 -15.21 10.83 9.19
CA LEU A 280 -16.48 11.35 8.70
C LEU A 280 -16.66 12.81 9.09
N VAL A 281 -16.99 13.63 8.09
CA VAL A 281 -17.23 15.06 8.25
C VAL A 281 -18.54 15.45 7.57
N PRO A 282 -19.50 16.05 8.29
CA PRO A 282 -20.72 16.61 7.68
C PRO A 282 -20.38 17.76 6.71
N ASP A 283 -21.11 17.84 5.60
CA ASP A 283 -20.88 18.84 4.55
C ASP A 283 -21.11 20.27 5.08
N ALA A 284 -22.09 20.46 5.96
CA ALA A 284 -22.37 21.74 6.62
C ALA A 284 -21.24 22.20 7.58
N ALA A 285 -20.31 21.31 7.95
CA ALA A 285 -19.12 21.68 8.71
C ALA A 285 -18.05 22.34 7.83
N LEU A 286 -18.14 22.20 6.50
CA LEU A 286 -17.15 22.67 5.54
C LEU A 286 -17.58 24.00 4.93
N LYS A 287 -16.68 24.99 4.96
CA LYS A 287 -16.92 26.34 4.42
C LYS A 287 -15.69 26.85 3.68
N GLY A 288 -15.91 27.75 2.73
CA GLY A 288 -14.85 28.42 1.99
C GLY A 288 -13.84 27.43 1.38
N GLU A 289 -12.56 27.68 1.61
CA GLU A 289 -11.46 26.88 1.03
C GLU A 289 -11.43 25.43 1.56
N CYS A 290 -11.95 25.13 2.76
CA CYS A 290 -12.08 23.73 3.21
C CYS A 290 -13.12 22.94 2.41
N LYS A 291 -14.23 23.60 2.04
CA LYS A 291 -15.22 23.00 1.14
C LYS A 291 -14.64 22.81 -0.26
N GLU A 292 -13.82 23.74 -0.73
CA GLU A 292 -13.15 23.61 -2.01
C GLU A 292 -12.13 22.45 -2.01
N ILE A 293 -11.44 22.17 -0.91
CA ILE A 293 -10.58 20.97 -0.78
C ILE A 293 -11.42 19.71 -1.00
N GLU A 294 -12.54 19.58 -0.27
CA GLU A 294 -13.45 18.42 -0.39
C GLU A 294 -13.95 18.23 -1.83
N ASP A 295 -14.38 19.32 -2.46
CA ASP A 295 -14.90 19.28 -3.83
C ASP A 295 -13.79 18.93 -4.83
N THR A 296 -12.58 19.45 -4.63
CA THR A 296 -11.43 19.16 -5.50
C THR A 296 -11.00 17.69 -5.36
N GLN A 297 -10.87 17.18 -4.13
CA GLN A 297 -10.58 15.78 -3.87
C GLN A 297 -11.65 14.87 -4.51
N THR A 298 -12.93 15.22 -4.35
CA THR A 298 -14.06 14.50 -4.97
C THR A 298 -13.98 14.52 -6.50
N ARG A 299 -13.68 15.67 -7.12
CA ARG A 299 -13.54 15.79 -8.59
C ARG A 299 -12.40 14.95 -9.15
N ILE A 300 -11.29 14.84 -8.44
CA ILE A 300 -10.15 13.98 -8.81
C ILE A 300 -10.54 12.51 -8.61
N GLN A 301 -11.07 12.13 -7.44
CA GLN A 301 -11.47 10.75 -7.15
C GLN A 301 -12.49 10.22 -8.17
N ASN A 302 -13.47 11.02 -8.57
CA ASN A 302 -14.48 10.64 -9.57
C ASN A 302 -13.92 10.35 -10.97
N LYS A 303 -12.63 10.65 -11.19
CA LYS A 303 -11.88 10.31 -12.40
C LYS A 303 -11.02 9.06 -12.23
N LEU A 304 -11.09 8.34 -11.12
CA LEU A 304 -10.48 7.02 -10.98
C LEU A 304 -11.20 6.01 -11.90
N PRO A 305 -10.49 5.19 -12.69
CA PRO A 305 -11.14 4.25 -13.59
C PRO A 305 -11.89 3.14 -12.81
N PRO A 306 -13.00 2.60 -13.35
CA PRO A 306 -13.81 1.61 -12.65
C PRO A 306 -13.26 0.18 -12.75
N LYS A 307 -12.39 -0.11 -13.73
CA LYS A 307 -11.90 -1.46 -13.99
C LYS A 307 -10.59 -1.74 -13.25
N LYS A 308 -10.42 -2.98 -12.77
CA LYS A 308 -9.22 -3.42 -12.04
C LYS A 308 -7.94 -3.21 -12.84
N ASP A 309 -7.92 -3.64 -14.10
CA ASP A 309 -6.76 -3.52 -14.99
C ASP A 309 -6.35 -2.06 -15.23
N GLU A 310 -7.33 -1.15 -15.28
CA GLU A 310 -7.06 0.28 -15.39
C GLU A 310 -6.59 0.88 -14.06
N ARG A 311 -7.15 0.49 -12.91
CA ARG A 311 -6.67 0.92 -11.59
C ARG A 311 -5.25 0.40 -11.31
N THR A 312 -4.90 -0.79 -11.78
CA THR A 312 -3.51 -1.28 -11.74
C THR A 312 -2.56 -0.39 -12.54
N LYS A 313 -3.00 0.25 -13.64
CA LYS A 313 -2.18 1.26 -14.35
C LYS A 313 -2.01 2.56 -13.59
N VAL A 314 -2.89 2.84 -12.62
CA VAL A 314 -2.82 4.02 -11.74
C VAL A 314 -1.91 3.74 -10.53
N PHE A 315 -2.10 2.58 -9.89
CA PHE A 315 -1.49 2.29 -8.59
C PHE A 315 -0.40 1.20 -8.59
N GLY A 316 -0.31 0.40 -9.65
CA GLY A 316 0.74 -0.62 -9.81
C GLY A 316 2.08 -0.02 -10.21
#